data_AF-A0AAD7BQQ2-F1
#
_entry.id   AF-A0AAD7BQQ2-F1
#
_cell.length_a   1.000
_cell.length_b   1.000
_cell.length_c   1.000
_cell.angle_alpha   90.00
_cell.angle_beta   90.00
_cell.angle_gamma   90.00
#
_symmetry.space_group_name_H-M   'P 1'
#
loop_
_entity.id
_entity.type
_entity.pdbx_description
1 polymer ?
#
loop_
_entity_poly.entity_id
_entity_poly.type
_entity_poly.pdbx_seq_one_letter_code
_entity_poly.pdbx_strand_id
1 'polypeptide(L)'
;MEGVLHSLTHETTLAFKTGKKWNWTTNHCPVKSDHGFNFSVADNRRPVWGVIFQQSRRVTTSFAETASRTCGLTGYDEDGHRYHPVPRKPRLQSLLTLEQLVLVLSVRACNRLALDMKQLLYVTSPSYAVEAPNTNLPDWSPDWYTLEEKQRFLTTETAGFFFLEWAGKADFVEGRSLDDKCPVFSCEQLHTAVRWSRRTDLFVDVLSFGTFATMVTTGQGVEYIQRFDIVFGGCEYTVDAVEAYHFTGQDEHDLFMQTMDELSCKALVWPNPRHALWYREKWQLIQELDRIAATTTHTHRPETKVFETRTQFCPTTVLKREGSGCSHMRHFYDGDRRLSKRALTDILAHNRAILDARKQEPTAFGMMWLVQELVEPLRRHGEWRVFVVGGKIIGIVGTTPANDADGMHVTECRAVYGLDELDNIIAQDGVPHAVLVRAGGAKHRRDHAMAKLHEYVLLTLKALVARTEAKFGTRSPLRDFVRVDMSFIAKPNGRPGFDYFVNEIEMQPTEVCMFSADTDMAECVADELILQLIAASERAPEDPPPELALSPKAPRKPVLVAVAAVNWTTTREDAPSSLSTDPRK
;
A
#
# COMPACT_ATOMS: atom_id res chain seq x y z
N MET A 1 33.26 9.46 -1.55
CA MET A 1 33.76 8.62 -2.66
C MET A 1 35.06 7.90 -2.32
N GLU A 2 36.02 8.51 -1.62
CA GLU A 2 37.27 7.81 -1.23
C GLU A 2 37.08 6.70 -0.16
N GLY A 3 36.03 6.76 0.67
CA GLY A 3 35.76 5.72 1.68
C GLY A 3 35.19 4.39 1.17
N VAL A 4 34.57 4.36 -0.03
CA VAL A 4 33.94 3.16 -0.60
C VAL A 4 34.95 2.30 -1.37
N LEU A 5 36.11 2.85 -1.74
CA LEU A 5 37.18 2.12 -2.42
C LEU A 5 38.04 1.28 -1.48
N HIS A 6 38.02 1.53 -0.17
CA HIS A 6 38.82 0.78 0.80
C HIS A 6 38.16 -0.50 1.32
N SER A 7 36.85 -0.68 1.16
CA SER A 7 36.13 -1.86 1.66
C SER A 7 36.01 -3.01 0.66
N LEU A 8 36.43 -2.83 -0.60
CA LEU A 8 36.32 -3.86 -1.66
C LEU A 8 37.65 -4.57 -1.99
N THR A 9 38.72 -4.32 -1.24
CA THR A 9 40.05 -4.91 -1.52
C THR A 9 40.46 -6.06 -0.60
N HIS A 10 39.59 -6.50 0.32
CA HIS A 10 39.85 -7.71 1.11
C HIS A 10 38.74 -8.73 0.87
N GLU A 11 39.15 -9.90 0.37
CA GLU A 11 38.37 -11.12 0.17
C GLU A 11 37.60 -11.29 -1.15
N THR A 12 38.34 -11.48 -2.25
CA THR A 12 37.97 -12.55 -3.21
C THR A 12 39.22 -13.05 -3.94
N THR A 13 39.82 -14.14 -3.45
CA THR A 13 40.86 -14.88 -4.16
C THR A 13 40.19 -15.78 -5.19
N LEU A 14 40.09 -15.34 -6.45
CA LEU A 14 39.64 -16.17 -7.56
C LEU A 14 40.82 -16.92 -8.17
N ALA A 15 40.86 -18.23 -7.91
CA ALA A 15 41.88 -19.14 -8.41
C ALA A 15 41.77 -19.32 -9.94
N PHE A 16 42.76 -18.82 -10.69
CA PHE A 16 42.95 -19.16 -12.09
C PHE A 16 43.57 -20.56 -12.22
N LYS A 17 42.80 -21.53 -12.70
CA LYS A 17 43.31 -22.85 -13.12
C LYS A 17 43.70 -22.78 -14.60
N THR A 18 44.98 -22.53 -14.88
CA THR A 18 45.55 -22.67 -16.22
C THR A 18 45.99 -24.11 -16.46
N GLY A 19 45.54 -24.71 -17.57
CA GLY A 19 46.29 -25.77 -18.24
C GLY A 19 45.46 -26.94 -18.76
N LYS A 20 45.24 -26.98 -20.08
CA LYS A 20 45.58 -28.15 -20.91
C LYS A 20 45.65 -27.75 -22.39
N LYS A 21 46.84 -27.94 -22.96
CA LYS A 21 47.18 -27.80 -24.38
C LYS A 21 46.42 -28.85 -25.20
N TRP A 22 45.91 -28.44 -26.36
CA TRP A 22 45.61 -29.34 -27.47
C TRP A 22 46.43 -28.94 -28.69
N ASN A 23 47.13 -29.92 -29.26
CA ASN A 23 48.03 -29.78 -30.39
C ASN A 23 47.29 -29.66 -31.72
N TRP A 24 47.90 -28.92 -32.65
CA TRP A 24 47.50 -28.77 -34.04
C TRP A 24 47.72 -30.05 -34.86
N THR A 25 46.82 -30.32 -35.80
CA THR A 25 47.18 -30.86 -37.13
C THR A 25 46.26 -30.24 -38.20
N THR A 26 46.91 -29.76 -39.26
CA THR A 26 46.34 -29.19 -40.50
C THR A 26 45.88 -30.30 -41.46
N ASN A 27 44.83 -30.05 -42.27
CA ASN A 27 44.89 -30.27 -43.74
C ASN A 27 43.63 -29.82 -44.51
N HIS A 28 43.92 -29.17 -45.65
CA HIS A 28 43.17 -28.98 -46.90
C HIS A 28 41.93 -28.05 -47.01
N CYS A 29 42.13 -26.99 -47.80
CA CYS A 29 41.15 -26.21 -48.60
C CYS A 29 40.91 -26.94 -49.96
N PRO A 30 40.00 -26.54 -50.89
CA PRO A 30 39.16 -25.32 -50.93
C PRO A 30 37.71 -25.51 -51.48
N VAL A 31 36.94 -24.41 -51.57
CA VAL A 31 36.04 -24.00 -52.71
C VAL A 31 34.62 -23.53 -52.31
N LYS A 32 34.43 -22.22 -52.60
CA LYS A 32 33.27 -21.44 -53.09
C LYS A 32 31.96 -21.28 -52.29
N SER A 33 31.46 -20.06 -52.51
CA SER A 33 30.22 -19.41 -52.12
C SER A 33 28.96 -20.15 -52.55
N ASP A 34 27.86 -19.93 -51.84
CA ASP A 34 26.73 -19.16 -52.37
C ASP A 34 25.65 -18.89 -51.30
N HIS A 35 24.87 -17.85 -51.58
CA HIS A 35 23.90 -17.16 -50.75
C HIS A 35 22.76 -18.02 -50.16
N GLY A 36 22.21 -17.58 -49.02
CA GLY A 36 20.89 -17.98 -48.56
C GLY A 36 20.58 -17.63 -47.11
N PHE A 37 20.35 -16.34 -46.81
CA PHE A 37 19.68 -15.94 -45.58
C PHE A 37 18.19 -16.31 -45.70
N ASN A 38 17.70 -17.17 -44.80
CA ASN A 38 16.29 -17.25 -44.45
C ASN A 38 16.15 -16.78 -43.00
N PHE A 39 15.51 -15.63 -42.80
CA PHE A 39 15.05 -15.20 -41.49
C PHE A 39 13.76 -15.94 -41.15
N SER A 40 13.78 -16.79 -40.12
CA SER A 40 12.57 -17.10 -39.36
C SER A 40 12.51 -16.15 -38.16
N VAL A 41 11.48 -15.31 -38.14
CA VAL A 41 11.13 -14.46 -37.01
C VAL A 41 10.59 -15.38 -35.90
N ALA A 42 11.30 -15.44 -34.77
CA ALA A 42 10.81 -16.06 -33.54
C ALA A 42 10.93 -15.05 -32.40
N ASP A 43 9.75 -14.64 -31.94
CA ASP A 43 9.34 -14.02 -30.68
C ASP A 43 10.29 -13.08 -29.91
N ASN A 44 9.95 -11.79 -30.00
CA ASN A 44 10.46 -10.69 -29.19
C ASN A 44 9.69 -10.60 -27.87
N ARG A 45 10.31 -10.87 -26.71
CA ARG A 45 9.93 -10.20 -25.43
C ARG A 45 11.06 -9.96 -24.40
N ARG A 46 12.34 -10.12 -24.73
CA ARG A 46 13.46 -9.51 -23.96
C ARG A 46 14.63 -9.25 -24.89
N PRO A 47 15.21 -8.04 -24.96
CA PRO A 47 16.49 -7.88 -25.60
C PRO A 47 17.58 -8.33 -24.61
N VAL A 48 18.19 -9.48 -24.87
CA VAL A 48 19.48 -9.82 -24.27
C VAL A 48 20.53 -9.00 -24.99
N TRP A 49 20.90 -7.85 -24.43
CA TRP A 49 21.98 -7.03 -24.97
C TRP A 49 23.33 -7.59 -24.52
N GLY A 50 23.84 -8.58 -25.26
CA GLY A 50 25.24 -8.97 -25.18
C GLY A 50 26.10 -7.97 -25.94
N VAL A 51 26.85 -7.14 -25.22
CA VAL A 51 27.85 -6.25 -25.83
C VAL A 51 29.13 -7.06 -26.08
N ILE A 52 29.33 -7.51 -27.32
CA ILE A 52 30.60 -8.14 -27.75
C ILE A 52 31.42 -7.07 -28.48
N PHE A 53 32.49 -6.58 -27.84
CA PHE A 53 33.48 -5.75 -28.53
C PHE A 53 34.65 -6.62 -29.03
N GLN A 54 34.73 -6.76 -30.35
CA GLN A 54 35.91 -7.29 -31.01
C GLN A 54 36.98 -6.17 -31.07
N GLN A 55 38.13 -6.40 -30.44
CA GLN A 55 39.23 -5.44 -30.44
C GLN A 55 39.71 -5.16 -31.88
N SER A 56 39.50 -3.94 -32.38
CA SER A 56 40.26 -3.40 -33.51
C SER A 56 40.92 -2.08 -33.12
N ARG A 57 42.25 -2.02 -33.29
CA ARG A 57 43.14 -0.93 -32.86
C ARG A 57 42.99 0.40 -33.63
N ARG A 58 41.88 0.63 -34.36
CA ARG A 58 41.75 1.80 -35.26
C ARG A 58 40.63 2.80 -34.95
N VAL A 59 39.89 2.65 -33.85
CA VAL A 59 38.71 3.51 -33.56
C VAL A 59 39.01 4.69 -32.60
N THR A 60 40.22 4.83 -32.09
CA THR A 60 40.52 5.81 -31.03
C THR A 60 40.57 7.28 -31.48
N THR A 61 40.72 7.59 -32.76
CA THR A 61 40.78 8.99 -33.25
C THR A 61 39.42 9.55 -33.68
N SER A 62 38.52 8.73 -34.23
CA SER A 62 37.21 9.19 -34.74
C SER A 62 36.21 9.50 -33.60
N PHE A 63 36.32 8.81 -32.47
CA PHE A 63 35.40 9.00 -31.34
C PHE A 63 35.67 10.28 -30.54
N ALA A 64 36.94 10.69 -30.45
CA ALA A 64 37.35 11.91 -29.73
C ALA A 64 36.88 13.20 -30.44
N GLU A 65 36.90 13.23 -31.78
CA GLU A 65 36.38 14.37 -32.56
C GLU A 65 34.86 14.50 -32.47
N THR A 66 34.15 13.38 -32.35
CA THR A 66 32.68 13.37 -32.25
C THR A 66 32.22 13.85 -30.87
N ALA A 67 32.88 13.39 -29.79
CA ALA A 67 32.55 13.82 -28.42
C ALA A 67 32.80 15.32 -28.18
N SER A 68 33.79 15.91 -28.86
CA SER A 68 34.05 17.36 -28.76
C SER A 68 32.98 18.21 -29.47
N ARG A 69 32.28 17.68 -30.48
CA ARG A 69 31.23 18.40 -31.22
C ARG A 69 29.87 18.33 -30.52
N THR A 70 29.56 17.23 -29.83
CA THR A 70 28.24 17.04 -29.19
C THR A 70 28.14 17.72 -27.81
N CYS A 71 29.26 17.98 -27.13
CA CYS A 71 29.26 18.50 -25.76
C CYS A 71 29.34 20.03 -25.62
N GLY A 72 29.46 20.79 -26.71
CA GLY A 72 29.28 22.25 -26.69
C GLY A 72 30.15 23.04 -25.68
N LEU A 73 31.36 22.56 -25.35
CA LEU A 73 32.22 23.22 -24.38
C LEU A 73 32.99 24.37 -25.05
N THR A 74 32.60 25.61 -24.77
CA THR A 74 33.42 26.82 -25.05
C THR A 74 34.06 27.31 -23.76
N GLY A 75 35.39 27.40 -23.75
CA GLY A 75 36.15 28.05 -22.68
C GLY A 75 36.40 29.52 -23.00
N TYR A 76 36.51 30.33 -21.94
CA TYR A 76 36.97 31.71 -21.97
C TYR A 76 38.28 31.77 -21.19
N ASP A 77 39.24 32.58 -21.63
CA ASP A 77 40.43 32.87 -20.84
C ASP A 77 40.15 33.91 -19.73
N GLU A 78 41.17 34.19 -18.92
CA GLU A 78 41.07 35.11 -17.77
C GLU A 78 40.71 36.55 -18.19
N ASP A 79 40.88 36.88 -19.48
CA ASP A 79 40.51 38.17 -20.07
C ASP A 79 39.14 38.14 -20.79
N GLY A 80 38.42 37.01 -20.76
CA GLY A 80 37.08 36.87 -21.31
C GLY A 80 37.02 36.62 -22.82
N HIS A 81 38.14 36.25 -23.46
CA HIS A 81 38.16 35.93 -24.88
C HIS A 81 37.83 34.46 -25.14
N ARG A 82 36.96 34.25 -26.15
CA ARG A 82 36.48 32.93 -26.56
C ARG A 82 37.53 32.28 -27.47
N TYR A 83 38.10 31.14 -27.07
CA TYR A 83 39.04 30.40 -27.92
C TYR A 83 38.54 28.99 -28.24
N HIS A 84 38.87 28.53 -29.44
CA HIS A 84 38.74 27.14 -29.85
C HIS A 84 40.09 26.43 -29.62
N PRO A 85 40.15 25.34 -28.83
CA PRO A 85 41.43 24.73 -28.50
C PRO A 85 42.00 24.01 -29.73
N VAL A 86 43.15 24.47 -30.21
CA VAL A 86 44.01 23.69 -31.11
C VAL A 86 44.76 22.66 -30.26
N PRO A 87 44.74 21.36 -30.59
CA PRO A 87 45.30 20.35 -29.70
C PRO A 87 46.83 20.38 -29.75
N ARG A 88 47.46 20.99 -28.74
CA ARG A 88 48.84 20.64 -28.38
C ARG A 88 48.80 19.30 -27.66
N LYS A 89 49.65 18.36 -28.10
CA LYS A 89 49.79 17.00 -27.56
C LYS A 89 49.79 17.03 -26.02
N PRO A 90 48.79 16.43 -25.35
CA PRO A 90 48.81 16.33 -23.91
C PRO A 90 49.82 15.25 -23.49
N ARG A 91 50.64 15.58 -22.49
CA ARG A 91 51.35 14.56 -21.71
C ARG A 91 50.30 13.62 -21.11
N LEU A 92 50.40 12.34 -21.47
CA LEU A 92 49.60 11.24 -20.93
C LEU A 92 49.83 11.13 -19.42
N GLN A 93 49.01 11.80 -18.62
CA GLN A 93 48.74 11.40 -17.25
C GLN A 93 47.22 11.41 -17.08
N SER A 94 46.66 10.25 -16.74
CA SER A 94 45.24 9.96 -16.51
C SER A 94 44.32 9.88 -17.75
N LEU A 95 44.63 8.98 -18.69
CA LEU A 95 43.56 8.38 -19.49
C LEU A 95 43.05 7.17 -18.71
N LEU A 96 41.82 7.26 -18.18
CA LEU A 96 41.07 6.08 -17.77
C LEU A 96 41.16 5.05 -18.90
N THR A 97 41.52 3.81 -18.59
CA THR A 97 41.52 2.76 -19.60
C THR A 97 40.11 2.65 -20.19
N LEU A 98 39.98 2.17 -21.43
CA LEU A 98 38.66 2.01 -22.07
C LEU A 98 37.69 1.21 -21.16
N GLU A 99 38.22 0.25 -20.40
CA GLU A 99 37.51 -0.53 -19.38
C GLU A 99 37.02 0.32 -18.20
N GLN A 100 37.85 1.24 -17.69
CA GLN A 100 37.45 2.17 -16.64
C GLN A 100 36.43 3.21 -17.15
N LEU A 101 36.53 3.64 -18.40
CA LEU A 101 35.55 4.54 -19.02
C LEU A 101 34.21 3.83 -19.22
N VAL A 102 34.23 2.56 -19.68
CA VAL A 102 33.03 1.71 -19.78
C VAL A 102 32.43 1.47 -18.39
N LEU A 103 33.24 1.21 -17.36
CA LEU A 103 32.74 1.05 -16.00
C LEU A 103 32.09 2.35 -15.48
N VAL A 104 32.71 3.51 -15.68
CA VAL A 104 32.13 4.81 -15.24
C VAL A 104 30.87 5.15 -16.02
N LEU A 105 30.82 4.87 -17.33
CA LEU A 105 29.63 5.10 -18.14
C LEU A 105 28.52 4.10 -17.82
N SER A 106 28.84 2.84 -17.55
CA SER A 106 27.88 1.83 -17.09
C SER A 106 27.37 2.15 -15.69
N VAL A 107 28.22 2.57 -14.75
CA VAL A 107 27.79 3.04 -13.42
C VAL A 107 26.95 4.31 -13.54
N ARG A 108 27.29 5.26 -14.43
CA ARG A 108 26.47 6.45 -14.66
C ARG A 108 25.16 6.14 -15.40
N ALA A 109 25.13 5.17 -16.30
CA ALA A 109 23.93 4.74 -16.99
C ALA A 109 23.03 3.93 -16.06
N CYS A 110 23.57 2.99 -15.28
CA CYS A 110 22.87 2.28 -14.21
C CYS A 110 22.40 3.24 -13.13
N ASN A 111 23.19 4.25 -12.75
CA ASN A 111 22.76 5.28 -11.81
C ASN A 111 21.71 6.18 -12.44
N ARG A 112 21.79 6.58 -13.71
CA ARG A 112 20.73 7.37 -14.37
C ARG A 112 19.44 6.57 -14.52
N LEU A 113 19.54 5.31 -14.90
CA LEU A 113 18.39 4.39 -14.95
C LEU A 113 17.81 4.16 -13.55
N ALA A 114 18.65 4.06 -12.52
CA ALA A 114 18.21 3.97 -11.12
C ALA A 114 17.73 5.33 -10.54
N LEU A 115 18.09 6.46 -11.15
CA LEU A 115 17.67 7.80 -10.73
C LEU A 115 16.29 8.18 -11.30
N ASP A 116 15.87 7.55 -12.40
CA ASP A 116 14.54 7.75 -12.99
C ASP A 116 13.51 6.70 -12.50
N MET A 117 13.97 5.61 -11.85
CA MET A 117 13.07 4.63 -11.24
C MET A 117 12.43 5.21 -9.97
N LYS A 118 11.10 5.15 -9.92
CA LYS A 118 10.32 5.50 -8.74
C LYS A 118 10.57 4.48 -7.62
N GLN A 119 10.74 4.99 -6.41
CA GLN A 119 11.00 4.19 -5.21
C GLN A 119 9.72 4.09 -4.37
N LEU A 120 9.29 2.87 -4.07
CA LEU A 120 8.14 2.58 -3.23
C LEU A 120 8.59 1.85 -1.95
N LEU A 121 8.19 2.38 -0.79
CA LEU A 121 8.26 1.68 0.49
C LEU A 121 6.90 1.06 0.79
N TYR A 122 6.83 -0.26 0.83
CA TYR A 122 5.64 -1.02 1.20
C TYR A 122 5.69 -1.33 2.69
N VAL A 123 4.76 -0.79 3.47
CA VAL A 123 4.67 -1.03 4.91
C VAL A 123 3.57 -2.03 5.19
N THR A 124 3.93 -3.22 5.68
CA THR A 124 2.99 -4.32 5.95
C THR A 124 2.08 -4.00 7.13
N SER A 125 0.78 -4.29 7.07
CA SER A 125 -0.13 -4.16 8.20
C SER A 125 0.18 -5.21 9.27
N PRO A 126 0.19 -4.85 10.57
CA PRO A 126 0.45 -5.80 11.64
C PRO A 126 -0.79 -6.66 11.96
N SER A 127 -1.98 -6.35 11.41
CA SER A 127 -3.18 -7.20 11.51
C SER A 127 -2.92 -8.63 10.99
N TYR A 128 -1.90 -8.81 10.12
CA TYR A 128 -1.46 -10.11 9.60
C TYR A 128 -0.29 -10.74 10.36
N ALA A 129 0.32 -10.02 11.32
CA ALA A 129 1.49 -10.49 12.05
C ALA A 129 1.16 -11.32 13.31
N VAL A 130 -0.12 -11.38 13.72
CA VAL A 130 -0.50 -11.79 15.08
C VAL A 130 -1.00 -13.24 15.19
N GLU A 131 -1.38 -13.93 14.12
CA GLU A 131 -1.89 -15.29 14.24
C GLU A 131 -0.88 -16.35 13.78
N ALA A 132 -0.34 -17.06 14.78
CA ALA A 132 0.51 -18.24 14.66
C ALA A 132 -0.05 -19.27 13.66
N PRO A 133 0.81 -20.13 13.07
CA PRO A 133 0.50 -21.00 11.95
C PRO A 133 -0.41 -22.18 12.35
N ASN A 134 -1.66 -21.91 12.69
CA ASN A 134 -2.69 -22.92 12.51
C ASN A 134 -2.87 -23.07 10.99
N THR A 135 -2.56 -24.26 10.49
CA THR A 135 -2.32 -24.60 9.07
C THR A 135 -3.50 -24.45 8.10
N ASN A 136 -4.56 -23.75 8.50
CA ASN A 136 -5.77 -23.52 7.72
C ASN A 136 -6.00 -22.03 7.43
N LEU A 137 -4.94 -21.22 7.31
CA LEU A 137 -5.08 -19.81 6.98
C LEU A 137 -5.42 -19.68 5.48
N PRO A 138 -6.64 -19.20 5.13
CA PRO A 138 -7.10 -19.10 3.74
C PRO A 138 -6.35 -18.04 2.92
N ASP A 139 -5.56 -17.18 3.55
CA ASP A 139 -4.95 -15.99 2.92
C ASP A 139 -3.49 -16.17 2.49
N TRP A 140 -2.99 -17.41 2.50
CA TRP A 140 -1.62 -17.74 2.10
C TRP A 140 -1.60 -18.42 0.75
N SER A 141 -0.96 -17.80 -0.23
CA SER A 141 -0.77 -18.38 -1.55
C SER A 141 0.62 -19.02 -1.68
N PRO A 142 0.73 -20.22 -2.28
CA PRO A 142 2.02 -20.76 -2.68
C PRO A 142 2.55 -19.98 -3.89
N ASP A 143 3.77 -19.47 -3.80
CA ASP A 143 4.44 -18.74 -4.89
C ASP A 143 5.91 -19.19 -5.02
N TRP A 144 6.59 -18.77 -6.08
CA TRP A 144 7.99 -19.07 -6.39
C TRP A 144 8.80 -17.80 -6.44
N TYR A 145 9.74 -17.64 -5.51
CA TYR A 145 10.60 -16.47 -5.41
C TYR A 145 12.00 -16.83 -5.88
N THR A 146 12.69 -15.89 -6.52
CA THR A 146 14.12 -16.05 -6.81
C THR A 146 14.93 -15.97 -5.51
N LEU A 147 16.17 -16.48 -5.51
CA LEU A 147 17.07 -16.31 -4.37
C LEU A 147 17.33 -14.82 -4.04
N GLU A 148 17.36 -13.95 -5.05
CA GLU A 148 17.51 -12.51 -4.88
C GLU A 148 16.27 -11.87 -4.25
N GLU A 149 15.06 -12.22 -4.72
CA GLU A 149 13.81 -11.77 -4.10
C GLU A 149 13.70 -12.28 -2.67
N LYS A 150 14.10 -13.54 -2.45
CA LYS A 150 14.24 -14.11 -1.12
C LYS A 150 15.21 -13.28 -0.28
N GLN A 151 16.39 -12.95 -0.77
CA GLN A 151 17.32 -12.13 0.02
C GLN A 151 16.78 -10.73 0.29
N ARG A 152 16.27 -10.05 -0.74
CA ARG A 152 15.73 -8.70 -0.66
C ARG A 152 14.56 -8.58 0.30
N PHE A 153 13.56 -9.45 0.18
CA PHE A 153 12.33 -9.38 0.95
C PHE A 153 12.39 -10.21 2.25
N LEU A 154 13.32 -11.17 2.40
CA LEU A 154 13.40 -12.07 3.57
C LEU A 154 14.55 -11.81 4.53
N THR A 155 15.55 -11.00 4.18
CA THR A 155 16.68 -10.71 5.10
C THR A 155 16.41 -9.59 6.09
N THR A 156 15.29 -8.86 5.94
CA THR A 156 14.86 -7.94 6.98
C THR A 156 14.48 -8.77 8.22
N GLU A 157 14.99 -8.41 9.40
CA GLU A 157 14.75 -9.12 10.68
C GLU A 157 13.25 -9.32 10.99
N THR A 158 12.38 -8.65 10.25
CA THR A 158 10.94 -8.63 10.37
C THR A 158 10.19 -9.53 9.38
N ALA A 159 10.85 -10.02 8.32
CA ALA A 159 10.23 -10.94 7.37
C ALA A 159 9.93 -12.31 7.98
N GLY A 160 10.64 -12.72 9.04
CA GLY A 160 10.45 -14.04 9.68
C GLY A 160 9.01 -14.37 10.12
N PHE A 161 8.13 -13.37 10.27
CA PHE A 161 6.71 -13.55 10.57
C PHE A 161 5.81 -13.81 9.36
N PHE A 162 6.21 -13.37 8.15
CA PHE A 162 5.39 -13.43 6.94
C PHE A 162 5.61 -14.69 6.10
N PHE A 163 6.47 -15.60 6.57
CA PHE A 163 6.87 -16.77 5.81
C PHE A 163 6.87 -18.03 6.66
N LEU A 164 6.14 -19.03 6.17
CA LEU A 164 6.48 -20.41 6.43
C LEU A 164 7.29 -20.88 5.23
N GLU A 165 8.61 -20.91 5.37
CA GLU A 165 9.43 -21.70 4.45
C GLU A 165 8.94 -23.15 4.57
N TRP A 166 8.39 -23.71 3.49
CA TRP A 166 7.84 -25.06 3.50
C TRP A 166 8.99 -26.06 3.50
N ALA A 167 9.65 -26.21 4.63
CA ALA A 167 10.81 -27.07 4.79
C ALA A 167 10.45 -28.55 5.06
N GLY A 168 9.17 -28.97 5.01
CA GLY A 168 8.82 -30.23 5.69
C GLY A 168 7.56 -31.00 5.32
N LYS A 169 6.96 -30.87 4.13
CA LYS A 169 5.98 -31.86 3.67
C LYS A 169 6.52 -32.63 2.47
N ALA A 170 6.71 -33.92 2.71
CA ALA A 170 7.42 -34.88 1.90
C ALA A 170 6.76 -35.23 0.54
N ASP A 171 5.85 -34.40 0.02
CA ASP A 171 5.09 -34.69 -1.21
C ASP A 171 5.43 -33.75 -2.39
N PHE A 172 6.24 -32.70 -2.17
CA PHE A 172 7.06 -32.10 -3.25
C PHE A 172 8.47 -32.75 -3.30
N VAL A 173 8.58 -33.95 -2.73
CA VAL A 173 9.74 -34.83 -2.82
C VAL A 173 9.77 -35.42 -4.23
N GLU A 174 10.23 -34.60 -5.16
CA GLU A 174 11.10 -35.01 -6.25
C GLU A 174 11.93 -33.81 -6.75
N GLY A 175 12.58 -33.13 -5.80
CA GLY A 175 13.99 -32.74 -5.95
C GLY A 175 14.37 -31.90 -7.17
N ARG A 176 13.56 -30.91 -7.56
CA ARG A 176 14.03 -29.83 -8.43
C ARG A 176 13.74 -28.49 -7.78
N SER A 177 14.65 -28.06 -6.91
CA SER A 177 15.00 -26.65 -6.91
C SER A 177 15.32 -26.32 -8.37
N LEU A 178 14.48 -25.53 -9.02
CA LEU A 178 14.94 -24.84 -10.22
C LEU A 178 16.08 -23.94 -9.72
N ASP A 179 17.26 -24.02 -10.31
CA ASP A 179 18.53 -23.62 -9.68
C ASP A 179 18.56 -22.20 -9.05
N ASP A 180 17.60 -21.31 -9.37
CA ASP A 180 17.48 -19.95 -8.83
C ASP A 180 16.15 -19.63 -8.13
N LYS A 181 15.21 -20.57 -7.95
CA LYS A 181 13.89 -20.31 -7.34
C LYS A 181 13.55 -21.24 -6.17
N CYS A 182 12.95 -20.68 -5.12
CA CYS A 182 12.42 -21.43 -3.98
C CYS A 182 10.90 -21.25 -3.86
N PRO A 183 10.15 -22.30 -3.48
CA PRO A 183 8.74 -22.16 -3.14
C PRO A 183 8.61 -21.43 -1.81
N VAL A 184 7.69 -20.49 -1.74
CA VAL A 184 7.46 -19.63 -0.59
C VAL A 184 5.95 -19.49 -0.37
N PHE A 185 5.50 -19.65 0.86
CA PHE A 185 4.17 -19.21 1.26
C PHE A 185 4.29 -17.79 1.74
N SER A 186 3.68 -16.86 1.02
CA SER A 186 3.65 -15.45 1.39
C SER A 186 2.23 -15.04 1.74
N CYS A 187 2.10 -14.15 2.73
CA CYS A 187 0.85 -13.43 2.89
C CYS A 187 0.58 -12.56 1.65
N GLU A 188 -0.70 -12.25 1.45
CA GLU A 188 -1.18 -11.46 0.32
C GLU A 188 -0.47 -10.11 0.13
N GLN A 189 -0.18 -9.41 1.21
CA GLN A 189 0.49 -8.10 1.15
C GLN A 189 1.89 -8.18 0.54
N LEU A 190 2.62 -9.24 0.90
CA LEU A 190 3.97 -9.44 0.42
C LEU A 190 3.99 -9.96 -1.02
N HIS A 191 3.03 -10.83 -1.36
CA HIS A 191 2.79 -11.20 -2.74
C HIS A 191 2.53 -9.96 -3.62
N THR A 192 1.71 -9.02 -3.15
CA THR A 192 1.45 -7.75 -3.85
C THR A 192 2.71 -6.91 -4.03
N ALA A 193 3.53 -6.74 -2.98
CA ALA A 193 4.79 -5.99 -3.06
C ALA A 193 5.78 -6.61 -4.05
N VAL A 194 5.98 -7.93 -3.99
CA VAL A 194 6.84 -8.67 -4.91
C VAL A 194 6.32 -8.56 -6.34
N ARG A 195 5.01 -8.72 -6.53
CA ARG A 195 4.36 -8.55 -7.83
C ARG A 195 4.62 -7.18 -8.42
N TRP A 196 4.44 -6.09 -7.66
CA TRP A 196 4.72 -4.75 -8.14
C TRP A 196 6.19 -4.60 -8.53
N SER A 197 7.12 -5.14 -7.74
CA SER A 197 8.54 -5.13 -8.09
C SER A 197 8.87 -5.86 -9.40
N ARG A 198 8.08 -6.87 -9.78
CA ARG A 198 8.23 -7.65 -11.02
C ARG A 198 7.57 -7.01 -12.23
N ARG A 199 6.41 -6.36 -12.03
CA ARG A 199 5.52 -5.92 -13.11
C ARG A 199 5.61 -4.44 -13.43
N THR A 200 6.24 -3.66 -12.56
CA THR A 200 6.39 -2.21 -12.73
C THR A 200 7.87 -1.84 -12.71
N ASP A 201 8.20 -0.66 -13.24
CA ASP A 201 9.56 -0.10 -13.17
C ASP A 201 9.83 0.54 -11.78
N LEU A 202 9.30 -0.07 -10.72
CA LEU A 202 9.45 0.38 -9.33
C LEU A 202 10.55 -0.36 -8.61
N PHE A 203 11.34 0.39 -7.85
CA PHE A 203 12.10 -0.19 -6.76
C PHE A 203 11.19 -0.30 -5.54
N VAL A 204 10.76 -1.53 -5.20
CA VAL A 204 9.92 -1.81 -4.04
C VAL A 204 10.76 -2.31 -2.87
N ASP A 205 10.76 -1.58 -1.76
CA ASP A 205 11.30 -2.05 -0.49
C ASP A 205 10.16 -2.37 0.47
N VAL A 206 10.39 -3.26 1.45
CA VAL A 206 9.36 -3.70 2.39
C VAL A 206 9.82 -3.48 3.81
N LEU A 207 8.96 -2.85 4.62
CA LEU A 207 9.20 -2.61 6.03
C LEU A 207 8.03 -3.14 6.85
N SER A 208 8.31 -3.72 8.01
CA SER A 208 7.21 -4.06 8.93
C SER A 208 6.62 -2.81 9.56
N PHE A 209 5.34 -2.88 9.93
CA PHE A 209 4.72 -1.79 10.65
C PHE A 209 5.46 -1.46 11.96
N GLY A 210 5.90 -2.45 12.74
CA GLY A 210 6.58 -2.20 14.01
C GLY A 210 7.89 -1.40 13.84
N THR A 211 8.72 -1.76 12.85
CA THR A 211 9.93 -1.00 12.53
C THR A 211 9.59 0.38 11.96
N PHE A 212 8.62 0.46 11.05
CA PHE A 212 8.15 1.72 10.50
C PHE A 212 7.65 2.67 11.59
N ALA A 213 6.76 2.21 12.48
CA ALA A 213 6.22 2.96 13.60
C ALA A 213 7.34 3.44 14.54
N THR A 214 8.30 2.58 14.87
CA THR A 214 9.47 2.96 15.69
C THR A 214 10.27 4.07 15.00
N MET A 215 10.55 3.95 13.71
CA MET A 215 11.30 4.97 12.96
C MET A 215 10.57 6.31 12.93
N VAL A 216 9.26 6.29 12.65
CA VAL A 216 8.41 7.48 12.59
C VAL A 216 8.31 8.14 13.96
N THR A 217 7.99 7.39 15.02
CA THR A 217 7.82 7.93 16.38
C THR A 217 9.13 8.45 16.98
N THR A 218 10.25 7.74 16.78
CA THR A 218 11.55 8.17 17.34
C THR A 218 12.28 9.20 16.49
N GLY A 219 11.85 9.38 15.22
CA GLY A 219 12.56 10.17 14.23
C GLY A 219 13.84 9.52 13.69
N GLN A 220 14.29 8.39 14.26
CA GLN A 220 15.49 7.68 13.81
C GLN A 220 15.17 6.84 12.58
N GLY A 221 15.85 7.07 11.45
CA GLY A 221 15.61 6.33 10.21
C GLY A 221 14.52 6.93 9.31
N VAL A 222 13.91 8.06 9.69
CA VAL A 222 12.96 8.77 8.81
C VAL A 222 13.67 9.26 7.54
N GLU A 223 14.96 9.55 7.59
CA GLU A 223 15.79 9.88 6.42
C GLU A 223 15.94 8.72 5.41
N TYR A 224 15.70 7.48 5.84
CA TYR A 224 15.60 6.35 4.93
C TYR A 224 14.23 6.34 4.26
N ILE A 225 13.14 6.54 5.02
CA ILE A 225 11.77 6.60 4.50
C ILE A 225 11.60 7.75 3.48
N GLN A 226 12.24 8.90 3.73
CA GLN A 226 12.19 10.07 2.86
C GLN A 226 12.88 9.89 1.50
N ARG A 227 13.56 8.77 1.26
CA ARG A 227 14.17 8.46 -0.05
C ARG A 227 13.17 7.90 -1.06
N PHE A 228 12.02 7.45 -0.56
CA PHE A 228 10.97 6.86 -1.37
C PHE A 228 10.02 7.93 -1.90
N ASP A 229 9.62 7.80 -3.16
CA ASP A 229 8.58 8.64 -3.77
C ASP A 229 7.20 8.32 -3.20
N ILE A 230 6.97 7.05 -2.89
CA ILE A 230 5.69 6.50 -2.44
C ILE A 230 5.91 5.70 -1.17
N VAL A 231 5.10 5.97 -0.15
CA VAL A 231 4.97 5.14 1.05
C VAL A 231 3.59 4.54 1.03
N PHE A 232 3.52 3.24 0.73
CA PHE A 232 2.27 2.49 0.65
C PHE A 232 1.99 1.77 1.96
N GLY A 233 0.83 2.05 2.55
CA GLY A 233 0.37 1.42 3.78
C GLY A 233 0.86 2.08 5.05
N GLY A 234 1.16 1.28 6.08
CA GLY A 234 1.46 1.76 7.42
C GLY A 234 0.32 1.47 8.39
N CYS A 235 -0.16 2.50 9.08
CA CYS A 235 -1.23 2.39 10.05
C CYS A 235 -2.57 2.19 9.31
N GLU A 236 -3.33 1.17 9.68
CA GLU A 236 -4.73 0.98 9.31
C GLU A 236 -5.54 2.04 10.08
N TYR A 237 -5.63 3.24 9.52
CA TYR A 237 -6.24 4.37 10.22
C TYR A 237 -7.74 4.18 10.50
N THR A 238 -8.41 3.16 9.95
CA THR A 238 -9.84 2.90 10.23
C THR A 238 -10.06 2.04 11.48
N VAL A 239 -8.99 1.50 12.09
CA VAL A 239 -9.07 0.79 13.37
C VAL A 239 -8.63 1.66 14.54
N ASP A 240 -8.95 1.23 15.75
CA ASP A 240 -8.45 1.84 16.98
C ASP A 240 -6.95 1.59 17.09
N ALA A 241 -6.16 2.60 16.68
CA ALA A 241 -4.72 2.51 16.60
C ALA A 241 -4.06 2.17 17.95
N VAL A 242 -4.61 2.63 19.08
CA VAL A 242 -4.06 2.32 20.40
C VAL A 242 -4.27 0.83 20.73
N GLU A 243 -5.45 0.31 20.40
CA GLU A 243 -5.80 -1.10 20.60
C GLU A 243 -5.04 -2.02 19.62
N ALA A 244 -4.99 -1.64 18.35
CA ALA A 244 -4.45 -2.45 17.26
C ALA A 244 -2.91 -2.42 17.15
N TYR A 245 -2.28 -1.32 17.56
CA TYR A 245 -0.84 -1.10 17.34
C TYR A 245 -0.01 -0.98 18.60
N HIS A 246 -0.64 -1.17 19.76
CA HIS A 246 0.03 -1.17 21.05
C HIS A 246 0.86 0.10 21.31
N PHE A 247 0.42 1.25 20.76
CA PHE A 247 0.97 2.54 21.18
C PHE A 247 0.82 2.66 22.70
N THR A 248 1.88 3.06 23.38
CA THR A 248 1.96 3.11 24.84
C THR A 248 1.05 4.18 25.45
N GLY A 249 0.57 5.13 24.64
CA GLY A 249 -0.38 6.15 25.02
C GLY A 249 -0.71 7.12 23.87
N GLN A 250 -1.55 8.11 24.17
CA GLN A 250 -2.00 9.12 23.20
C GLN A 250 -0.82 9.97 22.67
N ASP A 251 0.11 10.37 23.54
CA ASP A 251 1.26 11.19 23.16
C ASP A 251 2.12 10.53 22.07
N GLU A 252 2.31 9.21 22.16
CA GLU A 252 3.06 8.44 21.17
C GLU A 252 2.33 8.39 19.83
N HIS A 253 1.02 8.15 19.87
CA HIS A 253 0.16 8.17 18.69
C HIS A 253 0.14 9.56 18.04
N ASP A 254 0.06 10.64 18.81
CA ASP A 254 0.04 12.02 18.30
C ASP A 254 1.37 12.39 17.65
N LEU A 255 2.49 11.98 18.26
CA LEU A 255 3.82 12.14 17.66
C LEU A 255 3.93 11.36 16.35
N PHE A 256 3.47 10.10 16.33
CA PHE A 256 3.43 9.29 15.11
C PHE A 256 2.62 9.99 14.01
N MET A 257 1.42 10.49 14.32
CA MET A 257 0.56 11.20 13.37
C MET A 257 1.17 12.50 12.86
N GLN A 258 1.83 13.26 13.73
CA GLN A 258 2.55 14.47 13.34
C GLN A 258 3.67 14.14 12.35
N THR A 259 4.48 13.13 12.63
CA THR A 259 5.59 12.75 11.73
C THR A 259 5.07 12.16 10.42
N MET A 260 3.97 11.42 10.43
CA MET A 260 3.30 10.96 9.20
C MET A 260 2.81 12.12 8.34
N ASP A 261 2.31 13.19 8.95
CA ASP A 261 1.92 14.41 8.25
C ASP A 261 3.13 15.12 7.63
N GLU A 262 4.22 15.26 8.38
CA GLU A 262 5.48 15.81 7.87
C GLU A 262 6.06 14.98 6.73
N LEU A 263 5.94 13.65 6.82
CA LEU A 263 6.35 12.72 5.77
C LEU A 263 5.49 12.87 4.51
N SER A 264 4.19 13.06 4.66
CA SER A 264 3.26 13.29 3.53
C SER A 264 3.54 14.58 2.74
N CYS A 265 4.31 15.52 3.32
CA CYS A 265 4.80 16.70 2.62
C CYS A 265 6.04 16.42 1.76
N LYS A 266 6.70 15.26 1.92
CA LYS A 266 7.96 14.91 1.24
C LYS A 266 7.82 13.72 0.29
N ALA A 267 6.91 12.80 0.59
CA ALA A 267 6.61 11.62 -0.21
C ALA A 267 5.09 11.43 -0.29
N LEU A 268 4.62 10.72 -1.32
CA LEU A 268 3.22 10.32 -1.40
C LEU A 268 2.96 9.20 -0.38
N VAL A 269 2.38 9.56 0.77
CA VAL A 269 1.89 8.59 1.76
C VAL A 269 0.46 8.19 1.39
N TRP A 270 0.24 6.92 1.08
CA TRP A 270 -1.09 6.40 0.73
C TRP A 270 -1.57 5.27 1.67
N PRO A 271 -2.81 5.35 2.19
CA PRO A 271 -3.74 6.47 2.06
C PRO A 271 -3.23 7.71 2.82
N ASN A 272 -3.70 8.91 2.44
CA ASN A 272 -3.32 10.13 3.15
C ASN A 272 -3.75 10.03 4.64
N PRO A 273 -2.84 10.19 5.61
CA PRO A 273 -3.14 9.94 7.03
C PRO A 273 -4.30 10.77 7.58
N ARG A 274 -4.39 12.06 7.21
CA ARG A 274 -5.45 12.95 7.68
C ARG A 274 -6.82 12.53 7.16
N HIS A 275 -6.88 12.19 5.88
CA HIS A 275 -8.12 11.72 5.25
C HIS A 275 -8.52 10.38 5.88
N ALA A 276 -7.61 9.43 5.98
CA ALA A 276 -7.88 8.11 6.50
C ALA A 276 -8.37 8.14 7.96
N LEU A 277 -7.80 9.01 8.82
CA LEU A 277 -8.30 9.26 10.17
C LEU A 277 -9.74 9.80 10.18
N TRP A 278 -10.10 10.65 9.23
CA TRP A 278 -11.47 11.15 9.14
C TRP A 278 -12.46 10.06 8.77
N TYR A 279 -12.09 9.17 7.85
CA TYR A 279 -12.94 8.04 7.47
C TYR A 279 -13.11 7.00 8.57
N ARG A 280 -12.20 6.95 9.54
CA ARG A 280 -12.38 6.18 10.79
C ARG A 280 -13.61 6.59 11.58
N GLU A 281 -13.97 7.88 11.50
CA GLU A 281 -15.13 8.44 12.19
C GLU A 281 -16.42 8.06 11.45
N LYS A 282 -16.87 6.81 11.65
CA LYS A 282 -18.04 6.23 10.98
C LYS A 282 -19.26 7.14 11.09
N TRP A 283 -19.44 7.84 12.21
CA TRP A 283 -20.56 8.78 12.35
C TRP A 283 -20.52 9.92 11.34
N GLN A 284 -19.37 10.57 11.17
CA GLN A 284 -19.22 11.69 10.23
C GLN A 284 -19.40 11.21 8.78
N LEU A 285 -18.82 10.06 8.44
CA LEU A 285 -18.98 9.46 7.12
C LEU A 285 -20.45 9.13 6.82
N ILE A 286 -21.16 8.51 7.76
CA ILE A 286 -22.59 8.18 7.61
C ILE A 286 -23.41 9.46 7.37
N GLN A 287 -23.14 10.53 8.11
CA GLN A 287 -23.82 11.82 7.89
C GLN A 287 -23.57 12.39 6.50
N GLU A 288 -22.34 12.32 5.97
CA GLU A 288 -22.08 12.75 4.59
C GLU A 288 -22.81 11.87 3.57
N LEU A 289 -22.83 10.57 3.78
CA LEU A 289 -23.56 9.65 2.91
C LEU A 289 -25.08 9.88 2.98
N ASP A 290 -25.64 10.23 4.15
CA ASP A 290 -27.05 10.61 4.30
C ASP A 290 -27.36 11.90 3.52
N ARG A 291 -26.46 12.89 3.56
CA ARG A 291 -26.60 14.11 2.76
C ARG A 291 -26.52 13.82 1.26
N ILE A 292 -25.59 12.97 0.83
CA ILE A 292 -25.46 12.55 -0.58
C ILE A 292 -26.71 11.79 -1.03
N ALA A 293 -27.23 10.91 -0.18
CA ALA A 293 -28.45 10.17 -0.47
C ALA A 293 -29.66 11.09 -0.64
N ALA A 294 -29.81 12.09 0.23
CA ALA A 294 -30.90 13.06 0.13
C ALA A 294 -30.78 13.97 -1.09
N THR A 295 -29.58 14.42 -1.44
CA THR A 295 -29.37 15.53 -2.39
C THR A 295 -28.89 15.12 -3.78
N THR A 296 -28.24 13.96 -3.91
CA THR A 296 -27.56 13.54 -5.16
C THR A 296 -28.17 12.27 -5.72
N THR A 297 -28.25 11.18 -4.94
CA THR A 297 -28.75 9.89 -5.43
C THR A 297 -30.25 9.72 -5.24
N HIS A 298 -30.86 10.51 -4.36
CA HIS A 298 -32.27 10.44 -3.97
C HIS A 298 -32.70 9.04 -3.51
N THR A 299 -31.83 8.36 -2.77
CA THR A 299 -32.06 7.02 -2.23
C THR A 299 -32.34 7.04 -0.73
N HIS A 300 -33.03 6.02 -0.24
CA HIS A 300 -33.19 5.80 1.20
C HIS A 300 -31.91 5.20 1.83
N ARG A 301 -31.68 5.51 3.11
CA ARG A 301 -30.60 4.96 3.94
C ARG A 301 -31.14 4.58 5.32
N PRO A 302 -30.57 3.54 5.96
CA PRO A 302 -30.98 3.14 7.31
C PRO A 302 -30.69 4.25 8.32
N GLU A 303 -31.64 4.49 9.22
CA GLU A 303 -31.45 5.50 10.27
C GLU A 303 -30.29 5.09 11.19
N THR A 304 -29.35 6.01 11.40
CA THR A 304 -28.22 5.82 12.33
C THR A 304 -28.20 6.96 13.34
N LYS A 305 -27.93 6.62 14.60
CA LYS A 305 -27.81 7.58 15.70
C LYS A 305 -26.60 7.25 16.57
N VAL A 306 -26.08 8.24 17.27
CA VAL A 306 -25.14 7.99 18.38
C VAL A 306 -25.88 7.24 19.48
N PHE A 307 -25.22 6.24 20.07
CA PHE A 307 -25.82 5.44 21.12
C PHE A 307 -25.81 6.20 22.46
N GLU A 308 -27.00 6.47 23.02
CA GLU A 308 -27.21 7.29 24.21
C GLU A 308 -28.10 6.60 25.26
N THR A 309 -28.13 7.13 26.49
CA THR A 309 -28.87 6.53 27.62
C THR A 309 -30.38 6.35 27.37
N ARG A 310 -30.97 7.14 26.46
CA ARG A 310 -32.40 7.08 26.11
C ARG A 310 -32.67 6.32 24.83
N THR A 311 -31.65 5.73 24.20
CA THR A 311 -31.83 4.94 22.99
C THR A 311 -32.69 3.72 23.30
N GLN A 312 -33.88 3.65 22.70
CA GLN A 312 -34.73 2.48 22.80
C GLN A 312 -34.16 1.36 21.92
N PHE A 313 -34.03 0.17 22.49
CA PHE A 313 -33.60 -1.01 21.75
C PHE A 313 -34.79 -1.65 21.05
N CYS A 314 -34.74 -1.65 19.72
CA CYS A 314 -35.66 -2.41 18.90
C CYS A 314 -34.96 -3.73 18.51
N PRO A 315 -35.67 -4.86 18.40
CA PRO A 315 -35.18 -6.11 17.79
C PRO A 315 -34.79 -6.00 16.30
N THR A 316 -34.64 -4.77 15.81
CA THR A 316 -34.34 -4.39 14.44
C THR A 316 -33.21 -3.36 14.46
N THR A 317 -32.26 -3.50 15.38
CA THR A 317 -31.12 -2.59 15.50
C THR A 317 -29.79 -3.34 15.54
N VAL A 318 -28.76 -2.69 15.01
CA VAL A 318 -27.36 -3.13 15.02
C VAL A 318 -26.54 -2.08 15.72
N LEU A 319 -25.71 -2.51 16.68
CA LEU A 319 -24.68 -1.65 17.27
C LEU A 319 -23.40 -1.72 16.43
N LYS A 320 -22.84 -0.55 16.12
CA LYS A 320 -21.57 -0.38 15.39
C LYS A 320 -20.61 0.48 16.21
N ARG A 321 -19.38 0.04 16.46
CA ARG A 321 -18.31 0.87 17.07
C ARG A 321 -17.51 1.57 15.97
N GLU A 322 -17.17 2.85 16.17
CA GLU A 322 -16.13 3.53 15.39
C GLU A 322 -14.78 2.80 15.57
N GLY A 323 -13.86 2.91 14.60
CA GLY A 323 -12.54 2.28 14.77
C GLY A 323 -12.54 0.75 14.79
N SER A 324 -13.60 0.10 14.30
CA SER A 324 -13.70 -1.36 14.25
C SER A 324 -13.68 -1.85 12.81
N GLY A 325 -12.64 -2.63 12.47
CA GLY A 325 -12.47 -3.26 11.14
C GLY A 325 -13.15 -4.62 10.99
N CYS A 326 -13.52 -5.30 12.08
CA CYS A 326 -14.09 -6.65 12.04
C CYS A 326 -15.53 -6.73 12.59
N SER A 327 -16.27 -7.74 12.13
CA SER A 327 -17.65 -8.06 12.56
C SER A 327 -17.79 -8.34 14.07
N HIS A 328 -16.70 -8.63 14.78
CA HIS A 328 -16.71 -8.97 16.21
C HIS A 328 -17.27 -7.88 17.13
N MET A 329 -17.30 -6.62 16.66
CA MET A 329 -17.89 -5.49 17.40
C MET A 329 -19.27 -5.10 16.86
N ARG A 330 -19.89 -5.94 16.03
CA ARG A 330 -21.28 -5.79 15.60
C ARG A 330 -22.16 -6.65 16.49
N HIS A 331 -23.07 -6.02 17.21
CA HIS A 331 -24.05 -6.72 18.02
C HIS A 331 -25.43 -6.58 17.41
N PHE A 332 -26.01 -7.71 17.00
CA PHE A 332 -27.38 -7.80 16.51
C PHE A 332 -28.31 -7.98 17.69
N TYR A 333 -29.34 -7.13 17.76
CA TYR A 333 -30.49 -7.34 18.62
C TYR A 333 -31.61 -7.90 17.77
N ASP A 334 -31.78 -9.22 17.73
CA ASP A 334 -32.79 -9.88 16.90
C ASP A 334 -33.77 -10.76 17.69
N GLY A 335 -33.87 -10.54 19.00
CA GLY A 335 -34.72 -11.31 19.90
C GLY A 335 -34.00 -12.50 20.53
N ASP A 336 -33.18 -13.22 19.76
CA ASP A 336 -32.47 -14.45 20.19
C ASP A 336 -31.05 -14.16 20.71
N ARG A 337 -30.37 -13.15 20.17
CA ARG A 337 -29.09 -12.65 20.69
C ARG A 337 -29.29 -11.29 21.34
N ARG A 338 -29.14 -11.21 22.67
CA ARG A 338 -29.18 -9.96 23.42
C ARG A 338 -27.85 -9.77 24.14
N LEU A 339 -27.28 -8.57 24.03
CA LEU A 339 -26.20 -8.20 24.94
C LEU A 339 -26.69 -8.29 26.38
N SER A 340 -25.80 -8.73 27.27
CA SER A 340 -26.09 -8.67 28.69
C SER A 340 -26.36 -7.23 29.11
N LYS A 341 -27.23 -7.04 30.11
CA LYS A 341 -27.49 -5.71 30.69
C LYS A 341 -26.20 -5.03 31.15
N ARG A 342 -25.22 -5.80 31.62
CA ARG A 342 -23.90 -5.32 32.01
C ARG A 342 -23.12 -4.77 30.82
N ALA A 343 -22.94 -5.55 29.76
CA ALA A 343 -22.25 -5.11 28.54
C ALA A 343 -22.88 -3.82 27.98
N LEU A 344 -24.21 -3.72 28.02
CA LEU A 344 -24.93 -2.53 27.60
C LEU A 344 -24.64 -1.30 28.47
N THR A 345 -24.54 -1.51 29.79
CA THR A 345 -24.19 -0.46 30.75
C THR A 345 -22.76 0.01 30.53
N ASP A 346 -21.83 -0.91 30.26
CA ASP A 346 -20.42 -0.61 30.00
C ASP A 346 -20.27 0.20 28.70
N ILE A 347 -20.97 -0.21 27.62
CA ILE A 347 -21.01 0.54 26.35
C ILE A 347 -21.59 1.96 26.55
N LEU A 348 -22.66 2.10 27.33
CA LEU A 348 -23.25 3.41 27.63
C LEU A 348 -22.31 4.32 28.42
N ALA A 349 -21.63 3.76 29.42
CA ALA A 349 -20.66 4.50 30.23
C ALA A 349 -19.48 4.98 29.37
N HIS A 350 -18.96 4.09 28.53
CA HIS A 350 -17.90 4.39 27.55
C HIS A 350 -18.30 5.52 26.60
N ASN A 351 -19.48 5.43 25.97
CA ASN A 351 -19.97 6.46 25.07
C ASN A 351 -20.15 7.81 25.76
N ARG A 352 -20.67 7.84 26.99
CA ARG A 352 -20.82 9.09 27.74
C ARG A 352 -19.47 9.73 28.01
N ALA A 353 -18.46 8.96 28.41
CA ALA A 353 -17.12 9.47 28.65
C ALA A 353 -16.53 10.13 27.40
N ILE A 354 -16.68 9.50 26.22
CA ILE A 354 -16.21 10.07 24.95
C ILE A 354 -16.97 11.33 24.58
N LEU A 355 -18.30 11.33 24.69
CA LEU A 355 -19.11 12.51 24.37
C LEU A 355 -18.79 13.68 25.30
N ASP A 356 -18.53 13.42 26.58
CA ASP A 356 -18.16 14.45 27.54
C ASP A 356 -16.73 14.98 27.27
N ALA A 357 -15.80 14.10 26.86
CA ALA A 357 -14.47 14.51 26.40
C ALA A 357 -14.56 15.40 25.14
N ARG A 358 -15.35 15.00 24.13
CA ARG A 358 -15.54 15.79 22.89
C ARG A 358 -16.20 17.15 23.09
N LYS A 359 -16.99 17.31 24.16
CA LYS A 359 -17.54 18.64 24.55
C LYS A 359 -16.47 19.57 25.11
N GLN A 360 -15.47 19.01 25.79
CA GLN A 360 -14.36 19.79 26.37
C GLN A 360 -13.31 20.09 25.31
N GLU A 361 -13.02 19.10 24.46
CA GLU A 361 -12.04 19.17 23.39
C GLU A 361 -12.62 18.48 22.14
N PRO A 362 -13.02 19.21 21.09
CA PRO A 362 -13.62 18.61 19.90
C PRO A 362 -12.74 17.58 19.18
N THR A 363 -11.42 17.67 19.38
CA THR A 363 -10.40 16.74 18.88
C THR A 363 -10.15 15.55 19.78
N ALA A 364 -10.85 15.45 20.93
CA ALA A 364 -10.68 14.36 21.88
C ALA A 364 -10.89 13.00 21.21
N PHE A 365 -9.88 12.16 21.37
CA PHE A 365 -9.86 10.83 20.82
C PHE A 365 -10.86 9.92 21.55
N GLY A 366 -11.45 8.98 20.81
CA GLY A 366 -12.36 7.99 21.37
C GLY A 366 -13.36 7.47 20.36
N MET A 367 -13.54 6.15 20.35
CA MET A 367 -14.47 5.48 19.45
C MET A 367 -15.86 5.39 20.04
N MET A 368 -16.83 6.04 19.39
CA MET A 368 -18.22 5.97 19.83
C MET A 368 -18.91 4.72 19.31
N TRP A 369 -19.93 4.29 20.04
CA TRP A 369 -20.93 3.33 19.58
C TRP A 369 -22.09 4.06 18.91
N LEU A 370 -22.54 3.51 17.81
CA LEU A 370 -23.66 3.94 16.99
C LEU A 370 -24.73 2.85 17.04
N VAL A 371 -25.99 3.28 16.99
CA VAL A 371 -27.14 2.41 16.75
C VAL A 371 -27.63 2.66 15.33
N GLN A 372 -27.80 1.60 14.57
CA GLN A 372 -28.34 1.67 13.21
C GLN A 372 -29.55 0.74 13.08
N GLU A 373 -30.53 1.15 12.28
CA GLU A 373 -31.60 0.27 11.82
C GLU A 373 -31.03 -0.99 11.14
N LEU A 374 -31.55 -2.16 11.51
CA LEU A 374 -31.19 -3.42 10.88
C LEU A 374 -31.73 -3.45 9.44
N VAL A 375 -30.81 -3.52 8.48
CA VAL A 375 -31.17 -3.73 7.08
C VAL A 375 -31.26 -5.21 6.80
N GLU A 376 -32.48 -5.75 6.84
CA GLU A 376 -32.71 -7.19 6.69
C GLU A 376 -32.18 -7.76 5.36
N PRO A 377 -32.30 -7.07 4.20
CA PRO A 377 -31.68 -7.57 2.97
C PRO A 377 -30.16 -7.69 3.04
N LEU A 378 -29.46 -6.74 3.68
CA LEU A 378 -28.01 -6.83 3.90
C LEU A 378 -27.67 -8.05 4.76
N ARG A 379 -28.42 -8.26 5.86
CA ARG A 379 -28.23 -9.41 6.75
C ARG A 379 -28.44 -10.75 6.04
N ARG A 380 -29.46 -10.85 5.18
CA ARG A 380 -29.86 -12.11 4.54
C ARG A 380 -29.12 -12.41 3.24
N HIS A 381 -28.84 -11.37 2.46
CA HIS A 381 -28.32 -11.52 1.09
C HIS A 381 -26.88 -11.06 0.98
N GLY A 382 -26.38 -10.30 1.96
CA GLY A 382 -25.02 -9.78 1.97
C GLY A 382 -24.87 -8.41 1.31
N GLU A 383 -23.70 -8.17 0.76
CA GLU A 383 -23.31 -6.90 0.14
C GLU A 383 -22.56 -7.13 -1.17
N TRP A 384 -22.63 -6.14 -2.06
CA TRP A 384 -21.68 -5.98 -3.15
C TRP A 384 -20.51 -5.13 -2.65
N ARG A 385 -19.30 -5.62 -2.88
CA ARG A 385 -18.05 -4.88 -2.68
C ARG A 385 -17.55 -4.42 -4.03
N VAL A 386 -17.69 -3.12 -4.29
CA VAL A 386 -17.39 -2.49 -5.58
C VAL A 386 -16.03 -1.82 -5.49
N PHE A 387 -15.07 -2.29 -6.28
CA PHE A 387 -13.72 -1.74 -6.30
C PHE A 387 -13.60 -0.66 -7.35
N VAL A 388 -13.22 0.55 -6.92
CA VAL A 388 -13.07 1.71 -7.79
C VAL A 388 -11.63 2.19 -7.71
N VAL A 389 -10.95 2.25 -8.85
CA VAL A 389 -9.58 2.75 -8.99
C VAL A 389 -9.56 3.87 -10.03
N GLY A 390 -8.98 5.02 -9.71
CA GLY A 390 -8.92 6.15 -10.65
C GLY A 390 -10.30 6.64 -11.11
N GLY A 391 -11.34 6.44 -10.29
CA GLY A 391 -12.74 6.76 -10.64
C GLY A 391 -13.41 5.78 -11.61
N LYS A 392 -12.83 4.59 -11.84
CA LYS A 392 -13.40 3.52 -12.66
C LYS A 392 -13.67 2.28 -11.81
N ILE A 393 -14.82 1.65 -12.01
CA ILE A 393 -15.11 0.35 -11.38
C ILE A 393 -14.25 -0.72 -12.06
N ILE A 394 -13.38 -1.35 -11.30
CA ILE A 394 -12.48 -2.43 -11.76
C ILE A 394 -13.15 -3.79 -11.60
N GLY A 395 -13.88 -3.98 -10.51
CA GLY A 395 -14.52 -5.25 -10.19
C GLY A 395 -15.63 -5.10 -9.17
N ILE A 396 -16.49 -6.11 -9.13
CA ILE A 396 -17.57 -6.23 -8.15
C ILE A 396 -17.55 -7.66 -7.65
N VAL A 397 -17.53 -7.85 -6.33
CA VAL A 397 -17.77 -9.15 -5.71
C VAL A 397 -19.00 -9.08 -4.83
N GLY A 398 -19.78 -10.15 -4.79
CA GLY A 398 -20.84 -10.32 -3.83
C GLY A 398 -20.31 -11.14 -2.65
N THR A 399 -20.52 -10.64 -1.44
CA THR A 399 -20.20 -11.38 -0.22
C THR A 399 -21.49 -11.72 0.50
N THR A 400 -21.84 -13.01 0.56
CA THR A 400 -23.07 -13.50 1.17
C THR A 400 -22.77 -14.30 2.44
N PRO A 401 -23.60 -14.22 3.49
CA PRO A 401 -23.43 -15.07 4.67
C PRO A 401 -23.42 -16.56 4.28
N ALA A 402 -22.43 -17.32 4.78
CA ALA A 402 -22.47 -18.77 4.67
C ALA A 402 -23.55 -19.34 5.59
N ASN A 403 -24.03 -20.55 5.29
CA ASN A 403 -24.95 -21.27 6.17
C ASN A 403 -24.27 -21.70 7.48
N ASP A 404 -22.94 -21.66 7.51
CA ASP A 404 -22.08 -22.02 8.62
C ASP A 404 -21.80 -20.74 9.42
N ALA A 405 -21.89 -20.80 10.76
CA ALA A 405 -22.12 -19.65 11.64
C ALA A 405 -21.16 -18.45 11.52
N ASP A 406 -20.00 -18.60 10.86
CA ASP A 406 -18.97 -17.57 10.75
C ASP A 406 -18.36 -17.43 9.34
N GLY A 407 -18.88 -18.13 8.33
CA GLY A 407 -18.34 -18.09 6.96
C GLY A 407 -18.95 -16.98 6.10
N MET A 408 -18.19 -16.47 5.12
CA MET A 408 -18.71 -15.63 4.03
C MET A 408 -18.39 -16.32 2.71
N HIS A 409 -19.37 -16.42 1.81
CA HIS A 409 -19.12 -16.79 0.43
C HIS A 409 -18.84 -15.53 -0.38
N VAL A 410 -17.70 -15.49 -1.07
CA VAL A 410 -17.33 -14.40 -1.96
C VAL A 410 -17.44 -14.90 -3.40
N THR A 411 -18.02 -14.10 -4.28
CA THR A 411 -18.20 -14.48 -5.70
C THR A 411 -18.11 -13.26 -6.59
N GLU A 412 -17.37 -13.36 -7.70
CA GLU A 412 -17.31 -12.32 -8.71
C GLU A 412 -18.71 -12.06 -9.33
N CYS A 413 -19.13 -10.79 -9.34
CA CYS A 413 -20.42 -10.36 -9.86
C CYS A 413 -20.29 -9.78 -11.26
N ARG A 414 -20.51 -10.62 -12.28
CA ARG A 414 -20.53 -10.19 -13.70
C ARG A 414 -21.87 -9.61 -14.16
N ALA A 415 -22.92 -9.79 -13.38
CA ALA A 415 -24.25 -9.25 -13.63
C ALA A 415 -25.02 -9.11 -12.32
N VAL A 416 -25.94 -8.15 -12.27
CA VAL A 416 -26.83 -7.92 -11.12
C VAL A 416 -28.28 -7.89 -11.55
N TYR A 417 -29.20 -8.23 -10.65
CA TYR A 417 -30.63 -7.99 -10.84
C TYR A 417 -30.94 -6.50 -10.75
N GLY A 418 -31.91 -6.04 -11.53
CA GLY A 418 -32.49 -4.71 -11.32
C GLY A 418 -33.24 -4.64 -10.00
N LEU A 419 -33.27 -3.47 -9.35
CA LEU A 419 -34.01 -3.30 -8.08
C LEU A 419 -35.51 -3.66 -8.22
N ASP A 420 -36.13 -3.38 -9.37
CA ASP A 420 -37.52 -3.77 -9.66
C ASP A 420 -37.69 -5.29 -9.85
N GLU A 421 -36.64 -6.00 -10.24
CA GLU A 421 -36.65 -7.47 -10.35
C GLU A 421 -36.49 -8.11 -8.97
N LEU A 422 -35.70 -7.49 -8.08
CA LEU A 422 -35.53 -7.93 -6.70
C LEU A 422 -36.86 -7.96 -5.93
N ASP A 423 -37.75 -6.97 -6.14
CA ASP A 423 -39.10 -6.98 -5.57
C ASP A 423 -39.86 -8.27 -5.85
N ASN A 424 -39.84 -8.69 -7.12
CA ASN A 424 -40.55 -9.89 -7.55
C ASN A 424 -39.90 -11.16 -7.01
N ILE A 425 -38.56 -11.23 -7.03
CA ILE A 425 -37.80 -12.39 -6.55
C ILE A 425 -38.00 -12.57 -5.05
N ILE A 426 -37.91 -11.49 -4.27
CA ILE A 426 -38.07 -11.52 -2.81
C ILE A 426 -39.51 -11.82 -2.41
N ALA A 427 -40.49 -11.42 -3.22
CA ALA A 427 -41.91 -11.73 -2.97
C ALA A 427 -42.31 -13.17 -3.34
N GLN A 428 -41.65 -13.80 -4.32
CA GLN A 428 -42.08 -15.08 -4.90
C GLN A 428 -41.38 -16.32 -4.33
N ASP A 429 -40.12 -16.21 -3.91
CA ASP A 429 -39.33 -17.32 -3.41
C ASP A 429 -38.82 -17.05 -2.01
N GLY A 430 -38.91 -18.03 -1.11
CA GLY A 430 -38.07 -18.07 0.09
C GLY A 430 -36.62 -17.83 -0.36
N VAL A 431 -36.10 -16.65 -0.03
CA VAL A 431 -35.09 -16.01 -0.87
C VAL A 431 -33.84 -16.87 -1.03
N PRO A 432 -33.35 -17.14 -2.24
CA PRO A 432 -32.09 -17.85 -2.42
C PRO A 432 -30.98 -17.08 -1.69
N HIS A 433 -30.16 -17.75 -0.89
CA HIS A 433 -29.00 -17.17 -0.18
C HIS A 433 -27.99 -16.42 -1.08
N ALA A 434 -28.19 -16.42 -2.40
CA ALA A 434 -27.27 -15.96 -3.43
C ALA A 434 -27.88 -14.93 -4.41
N VAL A 435 -28.88 -14.14 -4.00
CA VAL A 435 -29.51 -13.14 -4.88
C VAL A 435 -28.52 -12.11 -5.44
N LEU A 436 -27.49 -11.74 -4.67
CA LEU A 436 -26.49 -10.75 -5.12
C LEU A 436 -25.55 -11.27 -6.23
N VAL A 437 -25.36 -12.58 -6.31
CA VAL A 437 -24.31 -13.21 -7.14
C VAL A 437 -24.89 -13.97 -8.34
N ARG A 438 -26.21 -14.20 -8.39
CA ARG A 438 -26.85 -14.94 -9.50
C ARG A 438 -27.26 -14.02 -10.64
N ALA A 439 -26.88 -14.40 -11.86
CA ALA A 439 -27.24 -13.68 -13.08
C ALA A 439 -28.53 -14.26 -13.72
N GLY A 440 -29.71 -13.92 -13.21
CA GLY A 440 -30.99 -14.25 -13.85
C GLY A 440 -31.49 -13.18 -14.82
N GLY A 441 -32.53 -13.49 -15.60
CA GLY A 441 -33.20 -12.52 -16.49
C GLY A 441 -32.54 -12.34 -17.87
N ALA A 442 -33.17 -11.51 -18.70
CA ALA A 442 -32.70 -11.22 -20.05
C ALA A 442 -31.48 -10.31 -20.03
N LYS A 443 -30.51 -10.54 -20.93
CA LYS A 443 -29.22 -9.81 -20.99
C LYS A 443 -29.39 -8.28 -20.91
N HIS A 444 -30.29 -7.70 -21.71
CA HIS A 444 -30.50 -6.25 -21.73
C HIS A 444 -30.95 -5.66 -20.38
N ARG A 445 -31.69 -6.42 -19.57
CA ARG A 445 -32.10 -5.98 -18.22
C ARG A 445 -30.93 -6.01 -17.26
N ARG A 446 -30.09 -7.06 -17.33
CA ARG A 446 -28.86 -7.16 -16.55
C ARG A 446 -27.87 -6.04 -16.89
N ASP A 447 -27.69 -5.76 -18.19
CA ASP A 447 -26.83 -4.66 -18.65
C ASP A 447 -27.35 -3.30 -18.14
N HIS A 448 -28.67 -3.10 -18.16
CA HIS A 448 -29.30 -1.90 -17.62
C HIS A 448 -29.15 -1.79 -16.09
N ALA A 449 -29.37 -2.88 -15.36
CA ALA A 449 -29.22 -2.93 -13.90
C ALA A 449 -27.77 -2.66 -13.48
N MET A 450 -26.80 -3.23 -14.19
CA MET A 450 -25.38 -2.98 -13.95
C MET A 450 -25.03 -1.51 -14.21
N ALA A 451 -25.53 -0.93 -15.31
CA ALA A 451 -25.33 0.49 -15.59
C ALA A 451 -25.90 1.39 -14.49
N LYS A 452 -27.06 1.03 -13.91
CA LYS A 452 -27.68 1.75 -12.78
C LYS A 452 -26.88 1.63 -11.49
N LEU A 453 -26.35 0.45 -11.18
CA LEU A 453 -25.44 0.26 -10.05
C LEU A 453 -24.16 1.09 -10.22
N HIS A 454 -23.54 1.04 -11.40
CA HIS A 454 -22.35 1.83 -11.73
C HIS A 454 -22.61 3.33 -11.57
N GLU A 455 -23.73 3.82 -12.13
CA GLU A 455 -24.17 5.21 -11.99
C GLU A 455 -24.31 5.60 -10.51
N TYR A 456 -25.00 4.79 -9.70
CA TYR A 456 -25.17 5.03 -8.28
C TYR A 456 -23.83 5.12 -7.52
N VAL A 457 -22.93 4.16 -7.72
CA VAL A 457 -21.61 4.13 -7.07
C VAL A 457 -20.79 5.37 -7.45
N LEU A 458 -20.67 5.65 -8.75
CA LEU A 458 -19.84 6.75 -9.24
C LEU A 458 -20.40 8.13 -8.86
N LEU A 459 -21.73 8.30 -8.83
CA LEU A 459 -22.35 9.54 -8.33
C LEU A 459 -22.09 9.73 -6.85
N THR A 460 -22.24 8.66 -6.04
CA THR A 460 -21.98 8.70 -4.59
C THR A 460 -20.52 9.08 -4.32
N LEU A 461 -19.58 8.39 -4.97
CA LEU A 461 -18.15 8.65 -4.82
C LEU A 461 -17.75 10.04 -5.29
N LYS A 462 -18.27 10.50 -6.43
CA LYS A 462 -17.99 11.86 -6.94
C LYS A 462 -18.42 12.92 -5.93
N ALA A 463 -19.61 12.78 -5.34
CA ALA A 463 -20.11 13.71 -4.33
C ALA A 463 -19.29 13.63 -3.03
N LEU A 464 -18.89 12.43 -2.61
CA LEU A 464 -18.07 12.23 -1.42
C LEU A 464 -16.67 12.82 -1.60
N VAL A 465 -16.00 12.56 -2.73
CA VAL A 465 -14.71 13.16 -3.12
C VAL A 465 -14.79 14.68 -3.06
N ALA A 466 -15.80 15.29 -3.69
CA ALA A 466 -15.94 16.75 -3.69
C ALA A 466 -16.06 17.34 -2.27
N ARG A 467 -16.78 16.66 -1.37
CA ARG A 467 -16.94 17.07 0.04
C ARG A 467 -15.65 16.90 0.82
N THR A 468 -14.95 15.79 0.66
CA THR A 468 -13.66 15.53 1.30
C THR A 468 -12.60 16.54 0.85
N GLU A 469 -12.49 16.79 -0.46
CA GLU A 469 -11.55 17.77 -0.99
C GLU A 469 -11.87 19.19 -0.53
N ALA A 470 -13.15 19.55 -0.50
CA ALA A 470 -13.57 20.84 0.07
C ALA A 470 -13.24 20.96 1.57
N LYS A 471 -13.32 19.85 2.33
CA LYS A 471 -13.02 19.83 3.76
C LYS A 471 -11.53 19.94 4.06
N PHE A 472 -10.70 19.20 3.33
CA PHE A 472 -9.25 19.09 3.61
C PHE A 472 -8.38 20.02 2.78
N GLY A 473 -8.92 20.62 1.71
CA GLY A 473 -8.16 21.46 0.79
C GLY A 473 -7.08 20.69 0.02
N THR A 474 -7.14 19.36 0.02
CA THR A 474 -6.19 18.47 -0.65
C THR A 474 -6.94 17.36 -1.38
N ARG A 475 -6.30 16.81 -2.41
CA ARG A 475 -6.85 15.71 -3.21
C ARG A 475 -7.25 14.52 -2.35
N SER A 476 -8.45 13.98 -2.57
CA SER A 476 -8.98 12.84 -1.80
C SER A 476 -8.36 11.51 -2.25
N PRO A 477 -7.93 10.63 -1.33
CA PRO A 477 -7.42 9.29 -1.67
C PRO A 477 -8.51 8.40 -2.28
N LEU A 478 -9.80 8.73 -2.12
CA LEU A 478 -10.90 8.03 -2.80
C LEU A 478 -10.83 8.14 -4.33
N ARG A 479 -10.04 9.09 -4.86
CA ARG A 479 -9.75 9.16 -6.30
C ARG A 479 -8.78 8.07 -6.75
N ASP A 480 -7.89 7.63 -5.86
CA ASP A 480 -6.88 6.61 -6.16
C ASP A 480 -7.51 5.23 -6.08
N PHE A 481 -8.04 4.89 -4.91
CA PHE A 481 -8.75 3.64 -4.68
C PHE A 481 -9.79 3.78 -3.58
N VAL A 482 -10.89 3.07 -3.77
CA VAL A 482 -11.92 2.86 -2.77
C VAL A 482 -12.66 1.56 -3.03
N ARG A 483 -12.93 0.80 -1.97
CA ARG A 483 -13.94 -0.25 -1.96
C ARG A 483 -15.24 0.31 -1.39
N VAL A 484 -16.31 0.20 -2.15
CA VAL A 484 -17.66 0.62 -1.74
C VAL A 484 -18.46 -0.63 -1.40
N ASP A 485 -18.74 -0.81 -0.12
CA ASP A 485 -19.55 -1.91 0.37
C ASP A 485 -21.00 -1.43 0.41
N MET A 486 -21.82 -2.00 -0.46
CA MET A 486 -23.19 -1.53 -0.68
C MET A 486 -24.17 -2.69 -0.75
N SER A 487 -25.42 -2.40 -0.44
CA SER A 487 -26.52 -3.35 -0.55
C SER A 487 -27.78 -2.61 -0.96
N PHE A 488 -28.93 -3.24 -0.78
CA PHE A 488 -30.22 -2.66 -1.08
C PHE A 488 -31.11 -2.64 0.16
N ILE A 489 -32.01 -1.66 0.24
CA ILE A 489 -32.92 -1.45 1.38
C ILE A 489 -34.33 -1.22 0.86
N ALA A 490 -35.33 -1.76 1.55
CA ALA A 490 -36.72 -1.55 1.18
C ALA A 490 -37.09 -0.06 1.32
N LYS A 491 -37.92 0.45 0.42
CA LYS A 491 -38.39 1.83 0.50
C LYS A 491 -39.24 2.04 1.77
N PRO A 492 -39.12 3.20 2.44
CA PRO A 492 -39.79 3.42 3.73
C PRO A 492 -41.31 3.59 3.54
N ASN A 493 -42.04 3.44 4.65
CA ASN A 493 -43.49 3.59 4.75
C ASN A 493 -44.29 2.58 3.91
N GLY A 494 -43.75 1.37 3.73
CA GLY A 494 -44.42 0.29 2.99
C GLY A 494 -44.56 0.56 1.50
N ARG A 495 -43.80 1.52 0.94
CA ARG A 495 -43.74 1.72 -0.51
C ARG A 495 -43.05 0.51 -1.15
N PRO A 496 -43.61 -0.06 -2.22
CA PRO A 496 -42.94 -1.15 -2.94
C PRO A 496 -41.63 -0.64 -3.56
N GLY A 497 -40.65 -1.52 -3.67
CA GLY A 497 -39.34 -1.19 -4.22
C GLY A 497 -38.21 -1.24 -3.22
N PHE A 498 -37.02 -1.34 -3.80
CA PHE A 498 -35.76 -1.17 -3.11
C PHE A 498 -35.04 0.09 -3.59
N ASP A 499 -34.15 0.60 -2.75
CA ASP A 499 -33.12 1.59 -3.09
C ASP A 499 -31.74 0.99 -2.83
N TYR A 500 -30.71 1.46 -3.55
CA TYR A 500 -29.32 1.19 -3.18
C TYR A 500 -28.91 2.05 -1.98
N PHE A 501 -28.09 1.49 -1.11
CA PHE A 501 -27.41 2.25 -0.06
C PHE A 501 -25.96 1.76 0.13
N VAL A 502 -25.08 2.68 0.52
CA VAL A 502 -23.69 2.35 0.91
C VAL A 502 -23.65 2.03 2.39
N ASN A 503 -23.21 0.81 2.73
CA ASN A 503 -22.99 0.36 4.10
C ASN A 503 -21.65 0.90 4.64
N GLU A 504 -20.56 0.69 3.90
CA GLU A 504 -19.19 1.05 4.31
C GLU A 504 -18.37 1.57 3.11
N ILE A 505 -17.36 2.39 3.41
CA ILE A 505 -16.38 2.93 2.45
C ILE A 505 -15.01 2.59 3.02
N GLU A 506 -14.23 1.81 2.28
CA GLU A 506 -12.89 1.39 2.68
C GLU A 506 -11.85 1.88 1.67
N MET A 507 -10.66 2.27 2.15
CA MET A 507 -9.57 2.78 1.30
C MET A 507 -8.21 2.24 1.72
N GLN A 508 -8.20 1.03 2.29
CA GLN A 508 -7.04 0.51 2.98
C GLN A 508 -6.24 -0.48 2.14
N PRO A 509 -4.92 -0.58 2.37
CA PRO A 509 -4.06 -1.57 1.74
C PRO A 509 -4.53 -3.02 1.96
N THR A 510 -5.00 -3.30 3.17
CA THR A 510 -5.57 -4.60 3.57
C THR A 510 -6.78 -4.99 2.73
N GLU A 511 -7.50 -4.00 2.18
CA GLU A 511 -8.74 -4.22 1.43
C GLU A 511 -8.52 -4.21 -0.10
N VAL A 512 -7.35 -3.76 -0.56
CA VAL A 512 -6.83 -4.04 -1.91
C VAL A 512 -6.50 -5.53 -2.04
N CYS A 513 -6.19 -6.13 -0.90
CA CYS A 513 -5.75 -7.49 -0.72
C CYS A 513 -6.96 -8.40 -0.36
N MET A 514 -7.65 -8.97 -1.34
CA MET A 514 -8.64 -10.03 -1.12
C MET A 514 -8.43 -11.24 -2.06
N PHE A 515 -7.37 -12.04 -1.85
CA PHE A 515 -7.08 -13.24 -2.64
C PHE A 515 -8.01 -14.43 -2.37
N SER A 516 -8.92 -14.34 -1.41
CA SER A 516 -9.78 -15.46 -1.02
C SER A 516 -10.90 -15.83 -2.02
N ALA A 517 -11.07 -15.09 -3.12
CA ALA A 517 -12.21 -15.29 -4.04
C ALA A 517 -11.90 -15.29 -5.54
N ASP A 518 -10.97 -14.45 -6.00
CA ASP A 518 -10.62 -14.34 -7.42
C ASP A 518 -9.28 -13.61 -7.56
N THR A 519 -8.20 -14.37 -7.80
CA THR A 519 -6.85 -13.82 -7.90
C THR A 519 -6.74 -12.79 -9.02
N ASP A 520 -7.45 -12.97 -10.13
CA ASP A 520 -7.29 -12.11 -11.31
C ASP A 520 -7.84 -10.70 -11.06
N MET A 521 -8.96 -10.59 -10.35
CA MET A 521 -9.55 -9.29 -10.01
C MET A 521 -8.71 -8.55 -8.97
N ALA A 522 -8.31 -9.21 -7.89
CA ALA A 522 -7.46 -8.59 -6.85
C ALA A 522 -6.14 -8.10 -7.45
N GLU A 523 -5.53 -8.92 -8.31
CA GLU A 523 -4.36 -8.55 -9.10
C GLU A 523 -4.58 -7.34 -9.99
N CYS A 524 -5.72 -7.27 -10.70
CA CYS A 524 -6.05 -6.13 -11.55
C CYS A 524 -6.25 -4.85 -10.74
N VAL A 525 -6.90 -4.92 -9.57
CA VAL A 525 -7.08 -3.79 -8.66
C VAL A 525 -5.73 -3.29 -8.15
N ALA A 526 -4.85 -4.20 -7.72
CA ALA A 526 -3.52 -3.84 -7.23
C ALA A 526 -2.66 -3.21 -8.34
N ASP A 527 -2.65 -3.77 -9.55
CA ASP A 527 -1.91 -3.25 -10.70
C ASP A 527 -2.42 -1.86 -11.13
N GLU A 528 -3.74 -1.65 -11.18
CA GLU A 528 -4.30 -0.33 -11.50
C GLU A 528 -4.02 0.70 -10.41
N LEU A 529 -4.11 0.31 -9.13
CA LEU A 529 -3.82 1.20 -8.01
C LEU A 529 -2.39 1.70 -8.07
N ILE A 530 -1.40 0.81 -8.25
CA ILE A 530 -0.01 1.26 -8.27
C ILE A 530 0.27 2.22 -9.42
N LEU A 531 -0.37 2.02 -10.58
CA LEU A 531 -0.28 2.98 -11.69
C LEU A 531 -0.89 4.34 -11.33
N GLN A 532 -2.01 4.38 -10.59
CA GLN A 532 -2.57 5.63 -10.08
C GLN A 532 -1.62 6.33 -9.11
N LEU A 533 -0.97 5.58 -8.20
CA LEU A 533 -0.04 6.13 -7.21
C LEU A 533 1.24 6.67 -7.86
N ILE A 534 1.79 5.97 -8.86
CA ILE A 534 2.92 6.47 -9.67
C ILE A 534 2.53 7.82 -10.30
N ALA A 535 1.39 7.86 -11.01
CA ALA A 535 0.90 9.08 -11.64
C ALA A 535 0.52 10.19 -10.64
N ALA A 536 0.17 9.85 -9.40
CA ALA A 536 -0.05 10.82 -8.33
C ALA A 536 1.28 11.37 -7.80
N SER A 537 2.31 10.53 -7.66
CA SER A 537 3.65 10.92 -7.19
C SER A 537 4.41 11.82 -8.16
N GLU A 538 4.05 11.78 -9.46
CA GLU A 538 4.65 12.61 -10.50
C GLU A 538 4.02 14.00 -10.61
N ARG A 539 2.81 14.17 -10.09
CA ARG A 539 2.20 15.48 -9.99
C ARG A 539 2.99 16.26 -8.96
N ALA A 540 3.45 17.45 -9.33
CA ALA A 540 4.07 18.37 -8.37
C ALA A 540 3.15 18.43 -7.14
N PRO A 541 3.71 18.34 -5.91
CA PRO A 541 2.89 18.47 -4.71
C PRO A 541 2.07 19.74 -4.87
N GLU A 542 0.75 19.59 -4.92
CA GLU A 542 -0.15 20.75 -4.96
C GLU A 542 0.27 21.63 -3.77
N ASP A 543 0.45 22.93 -4.02
CA ASP A 543 0.96 23.86 -3.00
C ASP A 543 0.27 23.56 -1.66
N PRO A 544 1.04 23.38 -0.56
CA PRO A 544 0.46 23.02 0.71
C PRO A 544 -0.66 24.00 1.03
N PRO A 545 -1.81 23.53 1.55
CA PRO A 545 -2.97 24.39 1.76
C PRO A 545 -2.54 25.63 2.55
N PRO A 546 -2.98 26.84 2.15
CA PRO A 546 -2.43 28.11 2.63
C PRO A 546 -2.49 28.28 4.16
N GLU A 547 -3.30 27.50 4.87
CA GLU A 547 -3.35 27.47 6.34
C GLU A 547 -2.08 26.87 6.98
N LEU A 548 -1.36 25.95 6.30
CA LEU A 548 -0.05 25.46 6.75
C LEU A 548 1.08 26.48 6.53
N ALA A 549 0.87 27.48 5.67
CA ALA A 549 1.82 28.57 5.48
C ALA A 549 1.74 29.63 6.60
N LEU A 550 0.72 29.56 7.48
CA LEU A 550 0.40 30.62 8.45
C LEU A 550 0.62 30.26 9.92
N SER A 551 1.28 29.15 10.26
CA SER A 551 1.88 29.06 11.60
C SER A 551 3.13 29.94 11.62
N PRO A 552 3.12 31.13 12.27
CA PRO A 552 4.33 31.90 12.39
C PRO A 552 5.32 31.00 13.11
N LYS A 553 6.43 30.65 12.45
CA LYS A 553 7.56 29.98 13.10
C LYS A 553 7.87 30.76 14.36
N ALA A 554 7.40 30.28 15.52
CA ALA A 554 7.83 30.80 16.80
C ALA A 554 9.36 30.74 16.75
N PRO A 555 10.07 31.84 17.07
CA PRO A 555 11.52 31.87 16.95
C PRO A 555 12.06 30.71 17.78
N ARG A 556 12.57 29.67 17.09
CA ARG A 556 13.24 28.54 17.72
C ARG A 556 14.43 29.13 18.46
N LYS A 557 14.30 29.28 19.78
CA LYS A 557 15.45 29.60 20.64
C LYS A 557 16.46 28.46 20.43
N PRO A 558 17.73 28.75 20.13
CA PRO A 558 18.74 27.71 20.06
C PRO A 558 18.86 27.06 21.44
N VAL A 559 18.44 25.80 21.55
CA VAL A 559 18.75 24.96 22.70
C VAL A 559 20.18 24.50 22.49
N LEU A 560 21.11 25.13 23.20
CA LEU A 560 22.50 24.70 23.27
C LEU A 560 22.52 23.42 24.13
N VAL A 561 22.52 22.25 23.50
CA VAL A 561 22.77 20.99 24.21
C VAL A 561 24.27 20.88 24.44
N ALA A 562 24.72 21.28 25.62
CA ALA A 562 26.08 20.99 26.08
C ALA A 562 26.17 19.49 26.41
N VAL A 563 26.77 18.71 25.51
CA VAL A 563 27.15 17.32 25.80
C VAL A 563 28.38 17.36 26.71
N ALA A 564 28.15 17.28 28.02
CA ALA A 564 29.23 17.02 28.97
C ALA A 564 29.59 15.53 28.87
N ALA A 565 30.72 15.23 28.23
CA ALA A 565 31.34 13.92 28.27
C ALA A 565 31.84 13.66 29.71
N VAL A 566 31.05 12.93 30.51
CA VAL A 566 31.49 12.43 31.81
C VAL A 566 32.10 11.05 31.60
N ASN A 567 33.43 10.99 31.61
CA ASN A 567 34.20 9.76 31.65
C ASN A 567 33.97 9.09 33.02
N TRP A 568 33.26 7.96 33.04
CA TRP A 568 33.15 7.11 34.23
C TRP A 568 34.34 6.15 34.28
N THR A 569 35.39 6.54 35.01
CA THR A 569 36.36 5.59 35.54
C THR A 569 35.90 5.14 36.92
N THR A 570 35.62 3.85 37.04
CA THR A 570 35.27 3.16 38.29
C THR A 570 36.39 3.24 39.33
N THR A 571 36.12 3.90 40.45
CA THR A 571 36.76 3.58 41.74
C THR A 571 35.68 3.50 42.82
N ARG A 572 35.55 2.31 43.40
CA ARG A 572 34.91 2.05 44.69
C ARG A 572 35.53 2.97 45.75
N GLU A 573 34.71 3.68 46.50
CA GLU A 573 34.70 3.70 47.98
C GLU A 573 33.60 4.65 48.50
N ASP A 574 32.97 4.20 49.59
CA ASP A 574 32.19 4.94 50.58
C ASP A 574 30.88 5.64 50.19
N ALA A 575 29.78 4.95 50.49
CA ALA A 575 28.46 5.54 50.61
C ALA A 575 28.25 6.18 51.99
N PRO A 576 27.70 7.41 52.05
CA PRO A 576 26.90 7.83 53.19
C PRO A 576 25.42 7.89 52.82
N SER A 577 24.64 7.26 53.68
CA SER A 577 23.19 7.33 53.81
C SER A 577 22.68 8.77 53.94
N SER A 578 21.86 9.23 52.99
CA SER A 578 20.60 9.98 53.21
C SER A 578 20.14 10.62 51.89
N LEU A 579 19.15 10.01 51.24
CA LEU A 579 18.43 10.65 50.14
C LEU A 579 17.05 11.06 50.62
N SER A 580 16.86 12.38 50.61
CA SER A 580 15.63 13.12 50.82
C SER A 580 14.61 12.78 49.73
N THR A 581 13.40 12.40 50.13
CA THR A 581 12.23 12.31 49.25
C THR A 581 11.59 13.69 49.11
N ASP A 582 12.09 14.50 48.18
CA ASP A 582 11.40 15.74 47.75
C ASP A 582 11.32 15.77 46.22
N PRO A 583 10.13 15.66 45.60
CA PRO A 583 9.95 15.64 44.15
C PRO A 583 10.07 17.03 43.49
N ARG A 584 10.62 18.03 44.18
CA ARG A 584 10.87 19.38 43.62
C ARG A 584 12.34 19.82 43.66
N LYS A 585 13.28 18.88 43.73
CA LYS A 585 14.71 19.16 43.55
C LYS A 585 15.31 18.33 42.44
#